data_AF-A0A2I0L5A7-F1
#
_entry.id   AF-A0A2I0L5A7-F1
#
_cell.length_a   1.000
_cell.length_b   1.000
_cell.length_c   1.000
_cell.angle_alpha   90.00
_cell.angle_beta   90.00
_cell.angle_gamma   90.00
#
_symmetry.space_group_name_H-M   'P 1'
#
loop_
_entity.id
_entity.type
_entity.pdbx_description
1 polymer ?
#
loop_
_entity_poly.entity_id
_entity_poly.type
_entity_poly.pdbx_seq_one_letter_code
_entity_poly.pdbx_strand_id
1 'polypeptide(L)'
;MSGPKLTRIPSMRDRVEGTLSAHRNELIALLSRYVAQGKAILQPHHLLDELEGIIGDDESKKALKDGPFSEVLRCAQEAIVLPPFVAIAIRPRPGVWEYVRVNVFELNVEQLTVSEYLCFKEELVDGQSSKGFVLELDFEPFNATFPRPNRSSSIGNGVQFLNRHLSSIMFRNKDCLEPLLDFLRAHKYKGYTLMLNDRIQSVPRLQSALAKAEDYLSKLPPDAPFAEFEYVLQGMGFEKGWGDTASRVLEMMHLLLDILQAPDPATLETFLGRIPMVFNVVILSIHGYFGQANVLGLPDTGGQVTRLIPDAKGTTCNQRMERVSGTEHTHILRVPFRSEKGILRQWISRFDIWPYLETFASDAANEITAELQGIPDFIIGNYSDGNLVASLLASKMGVTQCTIAHALEKTKYPDSDIYWKKYDEKYHFSCQFTADLLAMNNADFIITSTYQEIAGTKDTVGQYESHSAFTLPGLYRVVHGIDVFDPKFNIVSPGADMSIYFPYSEKSKRLTALHGSIEKLLYDPEQNDEHM
;
A
#
# COMPACT_ATOMS: atom_id res chain seq x y z
N MET A 1 -42.79 3.45 30.74
CA MET A 1 -42.18 4.09 29.56
C MET A 1 -41.05 3.20 29.08
N SER A 2 -41.30 2.41 28.03
CA SER A 2 -40.26 1.62 27.37
C SER A 2 -39.32 2.58 26.65
N GLY A 3 -38.02 2.54 26.98
CA GLY A 3 -37.01 3.34 26.29
C GLY A 3 -37.02 3.09 24.78
N PRO A 4 -36.46 4.01 23.97
CA PRO A 4 -36.40 3.84 22.53
C PRO A 4 -35.63 2.54 22.24
N LYS A 5 -36.30 1.55 21.65
CA LYS A 5 -35.62 0.40 21.07
C LYS A 5 -34.68 0.96 20.00
N LEU A 6 -33.37 0.69 20.08
CA LEU A 6 -32.45 0.92 18.98
C LEU A 6 -33.02 0.22 17.73
N THR A 7 -33.58 1.01 16.83
CA THR A 7 -34.04 0.56 15.53
C THR A 7 -32.82 0.13 14.74
N ARG A 8 -32.80 -1.12 14.27
CA ARG A 8 -31.78 -1.65 13.37
C ARG A 8 -31.61 -0.68 12.19
N ILE A 9 -30.38 -0.24 11.91
CA ILE A 9 -30.11 0.56 10.71
C ILE A 9 -30.51 -0.32 9.50
N PRO A 10 -31.42 0.12 8.63
CA PRO A 10 -31.86 -0.68 7.48
C PRO A 10 -30.67 -0.90 6.53
N SER A 11 -30.53 -2.13 6.01
CA SER A 11 -29.53 -2.46 4.98
C SER A 11 -29.79 -1.68 3.69
N MET A 12 -28.81 -1.57 2.78
CA MET A 12 -29.07 -0.88 1.50
C MET A 12 -30.16 -1.59 0.69
N ARG A 13 -30.25 -2.92 0.79
CA ARG A 13 -31.38 -3.68 0.25
C ARG A 13 -32.72 -3.18 0.80
N ASP A 14 -32.88 -3.11 2.13
CA ASP A 14 -34.13 -2.67 2.76
C ASP A 14 -34.50 -1.23 2.34
N ARG A 15 -33.50 -0.36 2.16
CA ARG A 15 -33.70 1.02 1.68
C ARG A 15 -34.16 1.04 0.22
N VAL A 16 -33.55 0.24 -0.64
CA VAL A 16 -33.93 0.14 -2.06
C VAL A 16 -35.33 -0.45 -2.20
N GLU A 17 -35.63 -1.55 -1.51
CA GLU A 17 -36.94 -2.23 -1.52
C GLU A 17 -38.06 -1.34 -0.93
N GLY A 18 -37.78 -0.67 0.19
CA GLY A 18 -38.69 0.29 0.81
C GLY A 18 -39.00 1.47 -0.11
N THR A 19 -38.01 2.00 -0.84
CA THR A 19 -38.24 3.13 -1.74
C THR A 19 -38.95 2.70 -3.03
N LEU A 20 -38.63 1.52 -3.57
CA LEU A 20 -39.37 0.93 -4.70
C LEU A 20 -40.85 0.74 -4.39
N SER A 21 -41.18 0.39 -3.15
CA SER A 21 -42.57 0.28 -2.70
C SER A 21 -43.26 1.65 -2.59
N ALA A 22 -42.54 2.69 -2.17
CA ALA A 22 -43.09 4.03 -1.96
C ALA A 22 -43.21 4.88 -3.23
N HIS A 23 -42.27 4.76 -4.17
CA HIS A 23 -42.17 5.57 -5.40
C HIS A 23 -42.06 4.68 -6.65
N ARG A 24 -42.99 3.73 -6.75
CA ARG A 24 -42.94 2.65 -7.74
C ARG A 24 -42.87 3.14 -9.18
N ASN A 25 -43.70 4.12 -9.55
CA ASN A 25 -43.82 4.56 -10.94
C ASN A 25 -42.57 5.30 -11.42
N GLU A 26 -42.02 6.16 -10.57
CA GLU A 26 -40.83 6.95 -10.87
C GLU A 26 -39.58 6.06 -10.96
N LEU A 27 -39.47 5.07 -10.07
CA LEU A 27 -38.34 4.14 -10.07
C LEU A 27 -38.42 3.11 -11.20
N ILE A 28 -39.61 2.64 -11.57
CA ILE A 28 -39.77 1.86 -12.82
C ILE A 28 -39.29 2.68 -14.00
N ALA A 29 -39.70 3.96 -14.10
CA ALA A 29 -39.30 4.82 -15.20
C ALA A 29 -37.78 4.98 -15.25
N LEU A 30 -37.12 5.20 -14.11
CA LEU A 30 -35.67 5.33 -14.00
C LEU A 30 -34.94 4.06 -14.41
N LEU A 31 -35.30 2.94 -13.80
CA LEU A 31 -34.67 1.66 -14.06
C LEU A 31 -34.93 1.20 -15.51
N SER A 32 -36.09 1.54 -16.09
CA SER A 32 -36.39 1.27 -17.50
C SER A 32 -35.50 2.09 -18.43
N ARG A 33 -35.15 3.34 -18.07
CA ARG A 33 -34.18 4.13 -18.84
C ARG A 33 -32.79 3.51 -18.80
N TYR A 34 -32.35 3.02 -17.65
CA TYR A 34 -31.08 2.27 -17.58
C TYR A 34 -31.11 1.02 -18.46
N VAL A 35 -32.16 0.20 -18.35
CA VAL A 35 -32.32 -1.02 -19.16
C VAL A 35 -32.41 -0.71 -20.66
N ALA A 36 -32.99 0.43 -21.05
CA ALA A 36 -33.08 0.85 -22.45
C ALA A 36 -31.72 1.13 -23.09
N GLN A 37 -30.65 1.38 -22.30
CA GLN A 37 -29.29 1.51 -22.81
C GLN A 37 -28.69 0.16 -23.25
N GLY A 38 -29.35 -0.96 -22.93
CA GLY A 38 -28.89 -2.31 -23.28
C GLY A 38 -27.81 -2.82 -22.33
N LYS A 39 -26.88 -3.62 -22.87
CA LYS A 39 -25.74 -4.14 -22.10
C LYS A 39 -24.71 -3.02 -21.87
N ALA A 40 -24.60 -2.50 -20.66
CA ALA A 40 -23.74 -1.36 -20.35
C ALA A 40 -23.19 -1.35 -18.91
N ILE A 41 -22.10 -0.61 -18.71
CA ILE A 41 -21.62 -0.15 -17.40
C ILE A 41 -22.01 1.32 -17.27
N LEU A 42 -22.79 1.66 -16.25
CA LEU A 42 -23.18 3.03 -15.94
C LEU A 42 -22.28 3.56 -14.82
N GLN A 43 -21.67 4.71 -15.08
CA GLN A 43 -20.84 5.44 -14.13
C GLN A 43 -21.72 6.30 -13.22
N PRO A 44 -21.22 6.78 -12.06
CA PRO A 44 -22.02 7.51 -11.08
C PRO A 44 -22.75 8.73 -11.66
N HIS A 45 -22.09 9.49 -12.54
CA HIS A 45 -22.70 10.66 -13.18
C HIS A 45 -23.88 10.25 -14.08
N HIS A 46 -23.78 9.16 -14.85
CA HIS A 46 -24.90 8.66 -15.65
C HIS A 46 -26.11 8.26 -14.78
N LEU A 47 -25.88 7.68 -13.60
CA LEU A 47 -26.95 7.33 -12.66
C LEU A 47 -27.65 8.57 -12.10
N LEU A 48 -26.90 9.61 -11.80
CA LEU A 48 -27.44 10.85 -11.27
C LEU A 48 -28.14 11.68 -12.34
N ASP A 49 -27.58 11.76 -13.56
CA ASP A 49 -28.15 12.51 -14.68
C ASP A 49 -29.53 11.97 -15.07
N GLU A 50 -29.69 10.64 -15.12
CA GLU A 50 -30.98 10.02 -15.41
C GLU A 50 -32.02 10.23 -14.31
N LEU A 51 -31.57 10.24 -13.04
CA LEU A 51 -32.44 10.58 -11.91
C LEU A 51 -32.93 12.03 -12.02
N GLU A 52 -32.03 12.98 -12.32
CA GLU A 52 -32.38 14.38 -12.54
C GLU A 52 -33.33 14.56 -13.72
N GLY A 53 -33.10 13.82 -14.81
CA GLY A 53 -33.97 13.80 -15.99
C GLY A 53 -35.38 13.23 -15.77
N ILE A 54 -35.65 12.58 -14.63
CA ILE A 54 -37.00 12.12 -14.25
C ILE A 54 -37.70 13.09 -13.30
N ILE A 55 -36.92 13.72 -12.43
CA ILE A 55 -37.42 14.73 -11.49
C ILE A 55 -37.86 15.97 -12.28
N GLY A 56 -37.05 16.46 -13.22
CA GLY A 56 -37.34 17.68 -13.98
C GLY A 56 -37.66 18.89 -13.07
N ASP A 57 -38.63 19.72 -13.47
CA ASP A 57 -39.13 20.86 -12.67
C ASP A 57 -40.32 20.50 -11.77
N ASP A 58 -40.64 19.22 -11.59
CA ASP A 58 -41.82 18.77 -10.86
C ASP A 58 -41.57 18.77 -9.33
N GLU A 59 -42.09 19.78 -8.65
CA GLU A 59 -42.02 19.95 -7.18
C GLU A 59 -42.51 18.71 -6.41
N SER A 60 -43.43 17.91 -6.98
CA SER A 60 -43.94 16.68 -6.35
C SER A 60 -42.91 15.55 -6.30
N LYS A 61 -41.90 15.60 -7.18
CA LYS A 61 -40.82 14.61 -7.29
C LYS A 61 -39.54 15.01 -6.55
N LYS A 62 -39.50 16.20 -5.94
CA LYS A 62 -38.36 16.59 -5.07
C LYS A 62 -38.16 15.63 -3.89
N ALA A 63 -39.23 14.98 -3.42
CA ALA A 63 -39.14 13.95 -2.38
C ALA A 63 -38.23 12.76 -2.78
N LEU A 64 -38.08 12.47 -4.08
CA LEU A 64 -37.14 11.48 -4.59
C LEU A 64 -35.69 11.99 -4.56
N LYS A 65 -35.47 13.29 -4.83
CA LYS A 65 -34.15 13.93 -4.82
C LYS A 65 -33.50 13.92 -3.44
N ASP A 66 -34.31 14.17 -2.40
CA ASP A 66 -33.86 14.16 -1.01
C ASP A 66 -34.20 12.86 -0.27
N GLY A 67 -34.73 11.88 -1.00
CA GLY A 67 -35.17 10.60 -0.48
C GLY A 67 -34.04 9.57 -0.30
N PRO A 68 -34.34 8.46 0.39
CA PRO A 68 -33.37 7.39 0.68
C PRO A 68 -32.76 6.75 -0.57
N PHE A 69 -33.49 6.68 -1.69
CA PHE A 69 -32.96 6.11 -2.93
C PHE A 69 -31.96 7.03 -3.65
N SER A 70 -32.12 8.36 -3.55
CA SER A 70 -31.11 9.31 -4.03
C SER A 70 -29.82 9.22 -3.19
N GLU A 71 -29.92 8.94 -1.89
CA GLU A 71 -28.73 8.60 -1.07
C GLU A 71 -28.05 7.33 -1.58
N VAL A 72 -28.82 6.27 -1.91
CA VAL A 72 -28.27 5.04 -2.50
C VAL A 72 -27.54 5.32 -3.81
N LEU A 73 -28.14 6.09 -4.72
CA LEU A 73 -27.50 6.43 -6.00
C LEU A 73 -26.28 7.34 -5.84
N ARG A 74 -26.28 8.25 -4.86
CA ARG A 74 -25.09 9.06 -4.53
C ARG A 74 -23.95 8.21 -3.98
N CYS A 75 -24.26 7.10 -3.31
CA CYS A 75 -23.27 6.13 -2.85
C CYS A 75 -22.89 5.08 -3.92
N ALA A 76 -23.61 5.02 -5.04
CA ALA A 76 -23.34 4.05 -6.10
C ALA A 76 -22.04 4.41 -6.82
N GLN A 77 -21.15 3.43 -6.98
CA GLN A 77 -19.86 3.60 -7.66
C GLN A 77 -19.93 3.15 -9.12
N GLU A 78 -20.79 2.20 -9.43
CA GLU A 78 -21.11 1.77 -10.78
C GLU A 78 -22.43 0.99 -10.77
N ALA A 79 -23.09 0.90 -11.93
CA ALA A 79 -24.16 -0.05 -12.14
C ALA A 79 -23.95 -0.85 -13.43
N ILE A 80 -24.21 -2.15 -13.37
CA ILE A 80 -24.11 -3.07 -14.49
C ILE A 80 -25.52 -3.33 -14.98
N VAL A 81 -25.75 -3.13 -16.28
CA VAL A 81 -27.04 -3.35 -16.91
C VAL A 81 -26.95 -4.58 -17.80
N LEU A 82 -27.73 -5.61 -17.45
CA LEU A 82 -28.00 -6.77 -18.29
C LEU A 82 -29.50 -6.99 -18.31
N PRO A 83 -30.23 -6.47 -19.33
CA PRO A 83 -31.68 -6.52 -19.37
C PRO A 83 -32.23 -7.93 -19.07
N PRO A 84 -33.19 -8.08 -18.12
CA PRO A 84 -33.97 -7.04 -17.43
C PRO A 84 -33.38 -6.54 -16.09
N PHE A 85 -32.13 -6.89 -15.78
CA PHE A 85 -31.50 -6.66 -14.49
C PHE A 85 -30.59 -5.43 -14.48
N VAL A 86 -30.60 -4.72 -13.35
CA VAL A 86 -29.63 -3.67 -13.01
C VAL A 86 -28.97 -4.05 -11.69
N ALA A 87 -27.66 -4.28 -11.71
CA ALA A 87 -26.87 -4.56 -10.50
C ALA A 87 -26.06 -3.31 -10.11
N ILE A 88 -26.20 -2.82 -8.88
CA ILE A 88 -25.62 -1.58 -8.40
C ILE A 88 -24.59 -1.92 -7.33
N ALA A 89 -23.36 -1.44 -7.50
CA ALA A 89 -22.32 -1.48 -6.47
C ALA A 89 -22.41 -0.21 -5.63
N ILE A 90 -22.75 -0.35 -4.36
CA ILE A 90 -23.02 0.75 -3.43
C ILE A 90 -21.89 0.80 -2.42
N ARG A 91 -21.31 1.99 -2.22
CA ARG A 91 -20.26 2.25 -1.24
C ARG A 91 -20.73 3.30 -0.23
N PRO A 92 -21.40 2.89 0.87
CA PRO A 92 -21.94 3.82 1.85
C PRO A 92 -20.85 4.63 2.59
N ARG A 93 -19.67 4.03 2.75
CA ARG A 93 -18.49 4.65 3.38
C ARG A 93 -17.21 3.96 2.91
N PRO A 94 -16.03 4.59 3.07
CA PRO A 94 -14.78 3.96 2.71
C PRO A 94 -14.55 2.61 3.37
N GLY A 95 -14.23 1.62 2.54
CA GLY A 95 -14.00 0.22 2.90
C GLY A 95 -15.27 -0.62 3.10
N VAL A 96 -16.46 -0.08 2.82
CA VAL A 96 -17.72 -0.82 2.99
C VAL A 96 -18.49 -0.82 1.69
N TRP A 97 -18.84 -2.01 1.23
CA TRP A 97 -19.50 -2.26 -0.04
C TRP A 97 -20.75 -3.12 0.16
N GLU A 98 -21.81 -2.78 -0.56
CA GLU A 98 -23.03 -3.55 -0.67
C GLU A 98 -23.40 -3.67 -2.14
N TYR A 99 -23.81 -4.86 -2.58
CA TYR A 99 -24.18 -5.14 -3.96
C TYR A 99 -25.65 -5.52 -4.01
N VAL A 100 -26.41 -4.85 -4.88
CA VAL A 100 -27.86 -5.07 -5.00
C VAL A 100 -28.23 -5.22 -6.46
N ARG A 101 -29.06 -6.21 -6.78
CA ARG A 101 -29.63 -6.41 -8.11
C ARG A 101 -31.12 -6.15 -8.08
N VAL A 102 -31.61 -5.42 -9.09
CA VAL A 102 -33.03 -5.15 -9.27
C VAL A 102 -33.49 -5.75 -10.60
N ASN A 103 -34.55 -6.56 -10.55
CA ASN A 103 -35.29 -6.95 -11.74
C ASN A 103 -36.31 -5.84 -12.06
N VAL A 104 -36.14 -5.14 -13.18
CA VAL A 104 -36.95 -3.94 -13.49
C VAL A 104 -38.41 -4.28 -13.78
N PHE A 105 -38.70 -5.48 -14.30
CA PHE A 105 -40.06 -5.89 -14.63
C PHE A 105 -40.82 -6.45 -13.43
N GLU A 106 -40.15 -7.27 -12.61
CA GLU A 106 -40.76 -7.88 -11.41
C GLU A 106 -40.67 -6.98 -10.18
N LEU A 107 -39.79 -5.97 -10.21
CA LEU A 107 -39.46 -5.06 -9.10
C LEU A 107 -38.98 -5.78 -7.85
N ASN A 108 -38.35 -6.94 -8.05
CA ASN A 108 -37.67 -7.67 -7.00
C ASN A 108 -36.26 -7.11 -6.78
N VAL A 109 -35.85 -7.02 -5.52
CA VAL A 109 -34.54 -6.53 -5.07
C VAL A 109 -33.83 -7.66 -4.35
N GLU A 110 -32.66 -8.02 -4.86
CA GLU A 110 -31.83 -9.08 -4.31
C GLU A 110 -30.50 -8.50 -3.85
N GLN A 111 -30.05 -8.89 -2.66
CA GLN A 111 -28.69 -8.60 -2.22
C GLN A 111 -27.76 -9.65 -2.82
N LEU A 112 -26.68 -9.19 -3.46
CA LEU A 112 -25.66 -10.05 -4.05
C LEU A 112 -24.45 -10.16 -3.12
N THR A 113 -23.83 -11.33 -3.13
CA THR A 113 -22.44 -11.50 -2.70
C THR A 113 -21.48 -10.85 -3.70
N VAL A 114 -20.22 -10.65 -3.30
CA VAL A 114 -19.17 -10.14 -4.19
C VAL A 114 -19.02 -11.06 -5.42
N SER A 115 -18.95 -12.38 -5.22
CA SER A 115 -18.81 -13.35 -6.31
C SER A 115 -19.97 -13.30 -7.29
N GLU A 116 -21.22 -13.19 -6.81
CA GLU A 116 -22.40 -13.06 -7.67
C GLU A 116 -22.38 -11.75 -8.48
N TYR A 117 -22.00 -10.64 -7.85
CA TYR A 117 -21.86 -9.36 -8.54
C TYR A 117 -20.78 -9.40 -9.63
N LEU A 118 -19.62 -9.99 -9.33
CA LEU A 118 -18.52 -10.13 -10.30
C LEU A 118 -18.88 -11.10 -11.44
N CYS A 119 -19.58 -12.19 -11.16
CA CYS A 119 -20.13 -13.08 -12.19
C CYS A 119 -21.07 -12.30 -13.14
N PHE A 120 -21.90 -11.42 -12.58
CA PHE A 120 -22.77 -10.55 -13.38
C PHE A 120 -21.98 -9.55 -14.23
N LYS A 121 -20.85 -9.01 -13.74
CA LYS A 121 -19.91 -8.23 -14.56
C LYS A 121 -19.31 -9.06 -15.70
N GLU A 122 -18.91 -10.30 -15.45
CA GLU A 122 -18.32 -11.17 -16.49
C GLU A 122 -19.31 -11.45 -17.63
N GLU A 123 -20.59 -11.68 -17.31
CA GLU A 123 -21.67 -11.89 -18.30
C GLU A 123 -21.87 -10.71 -19.25
N LEU A 124 -21.50 -9.49 -18.83
CA LEU A 124 -21.50 -8.32 -19.69
C LEU A 124 -20.55 -8.47 -20.89
N VAL A 125 -19.39 -9.06 -20.66
CA VAL A 125 -18.33 -9.17 -21.68
C VAL A 125 -18.39 -10.49 -22.41
N ASP A 126 -18.45 -11.60 -21.69
CA ASP A 126 -18.37 -12.94 -22.28
C ASP A 126 -19.75 -13.44 -22.77
N GLY A 127 -20.84 -12.73 -22.41
CA GLY A 127 -22.20 -12.98 -22.89
C GLY A 127 -22.91 -14.20 -22.28
N GLN A 128 -22.18 -15.12 -21.67
CA GLN A 128 -22.69 -16.23 -20.86
C GLN A 128 -21.84 -16.39 -19.60
N SER A 129 -22.47 -16.81 -18.49
CA SER A 129 -21.74 -17.24 -17.30
C SER A 129 -20.84 -18.42 -17.66
N SER A 130 -19.56 -18.34 -17.28
CA SER A 130 -18.61 -19.43 -17.47
C SER A 130 -19.16 -20.71 -16.83
N LYS A 131 -19.41 -21.75 -17.63
CA LYS A 131 -19.89 -23.05 -17.15
C LYS A 131 -18.79 -23.87 -16.44
N GLY A 132 -17.56 -23.37 -16.39
CA GLY A 132 -16.41 -24.04 -15.79
C GLY A 132 -16.07 -23.51 -14.39
N PHE A 133 -15.18 -24.22 -13.69
CA PHE A 133 -14.63 -23.76 -12.42
C PHE A 133 -13.67 -22.57 -12.66
N VAL A 134 -14.13 -21.36 -12.34
CA VAL A 134 -13.30 -20.15 -12.38
C VAL A 134 -12.49 -20.06 -11.09
N LEU A 135 -11.21 -19.69 -11.17
CA LEU A 135 -10.37 -19.44 -10.00
C LEU A 135 -10.85 -18.19 -9.27
N GLU A 136 -11.28 -18.35 -8.01
CA GLU A 136 -11.57 -17.24 -7.11
C GLU A 136 -10.39 -17.04 -6.15
N LEU A 137 -9.87 -15.82 -6.12
CA LEU A 137 -8.86 -15.37 -5.17
C LEU A 137 -9.57 -14.70 -3.99
N ASP A 138 -9.48 -15.35 -2.82
CA ASP A 138 -10.06 -14.88 -1.56
C ASP A 138 -8.99 -14.89 -0.47
N PHE A 139 -8.47 -13.70 -0.13
CA PHE A 139 -7.46 -13.53 0.91
C PHE A 139 -8.06 -13.31 2.31
N GLU A 140 -9.39 -13.18 2.44
CA GLU A 140 -10.02 -12.92 3.74
C GLU A 140 -9.74 -14.02 4.78
N PRO A 141 -9.85 -15.32 4.46
CA PRO A 141 -9.60 -16.40 5.43
C PRO A 141 -8.15 -16.44 5.93
N PHE A 142 -7.18 -16.04 5.10
CA PHE A 142 -5.76 -16.01 5.44
C PHE A 142 -5.43 -14.88 6.42
N ASN A 143 -6.26 -13.83 6.46
CA ASN A 143 -6.11 -12.68 7.33
C ASN A 143 -7.09 -12.70 8.53
N ALA A 144 -7.75 -13.82 8.80
CA ALA A 144 -8.78 -13.90 9.84
C ALA A 144 -8.22 -13.76 11.27
N THR A 145 -6.94 -14.10 11.48
CA THR A 145 -6.26 -13.98 12.77
C THR A 145 -5.76 -12.57 13.05
N PHE A 146 -5.66 -11.72 12.02
CA PHE A 146 -5.20 -10.35 12.18
C PHE A 146 -6.35 -9.47 12.66
N PRO A 147 -6.14 -8.67 13.73
CA PRO A 147 -7.15 -7.74 14.21
C PRO A 147 -7.41 -6.66 13.16
N ARG A 148 -8.66 -6.23 13.01
CA ARG A 148 -9.03 -5.18 12.05
C ARG A 148 -9.72 -3.99 12.72
N PRO A 149 -9.32 -2.74 12.44
CA PRO A 149 -10.09 -1.56 12.76
C PRO A 149 -11.42 -1.56 11.97
N ASN A 150 -12.46 -0.97 12.55
CA ASN A 150 -13.79 -0.88 11.91
C ASN A 150 -14.22 0.57 11.58
N ARG A 151 -13.37 1.55 11.95
CA ARG A 151 -13.59 2.99 11.73
C ARG A 151 -12.77 3.45 10.53
N SER A 152 -13.41 4.09 9.55
CA SER A 152 -12.74 4.60 8.35
C SER A 152 -11.64 5.62 8.70
N SER A 153 -11.79 6.37 9.81
CA SER A 153 -10.75 7.28 10.32
C SER A 153 -9.44 6.60 10.75
N SER A 154 -9.43 5.27 10.89
CA SER A 154 -8.26 4.49 11.28
C SER A 154 -7.50 3.90 10.09
N ILE A 155 -8.05 3.98 8.87
CA ILE A 155 -7.38 3.53 7.65
C ILE A 155 -6.05 4.29 7.48
N GLY A 156 -5.00 3.56 7.12
CA GLY A 156 -3.65 4.12 6.95
C GLY A 156 -2.91 4.47 8.25
N ASN A 157 -3.47 4.13 9.41
CA ASN A 157 -2.82 4.27 10.73
C ASN A 157 -2.56 2.89 11.36
N GLY A 158 -2.15 1.93 10.52
CA GLY A 158 -2.05 0.52 10.87
C GLY A 158 -1.08 0.24 12.02
N VAL A 159 0.09 0.90 12.04
CA VAL A 159 1.08 0.74 13.11
C VAL A 159 0.53 1.13 14.48
N GLN A 160 -0.26 2.21 14.57
CA GLN A 160 -0.88 2.63 15.84
C GLN A 160 -1.89 1.59 16.34
N PHE A 161 -2.61 0.94 15.43
CA PHE A 161 -3.55 -0.11 15.77
C PHE A 161 -2.81 -1.38 16.21
N LEU A 162 -1.75 -1.77 15.50
CA LEU A 162 -0.90 -2.91 15.83
C LEU A 162 -0.22 -2.72 17.20
N ASN A 163 0.31 -1.52 17.50
CA ASN A 163 0.91 -1.20 18.79
C ASN A 163 -0.09 -1.38 19.94
N ARG A 164 -1.35 -0.92 19.78
CA ARG A 164 -2.42 -1.15 20.78
C ARG A 164 -2.78 -2.61 20.94
N HIS A 165 -2.76 -3.37 19.85
CA HIS A 165 -3.07 -4.78 19.89
C HIS A 165 -1.96 -5.58 20.59
N LEU A 166 -0.70 -5.38 20.19
CA LEU A 166 0.46 -6.01 20.78
C LEU A 166 0.59 -5.68 22.27
N SER A 167 0.46 -4.40 22.65
CA SER A 167 0.53 -4.00 24.06
C SER A 167 -0.58 -4.66 24.88
N SER A 168 -1.81 -4.74 24.35
CA SER A 168 -2.92 -5.42 25.03
C SER A 168 -2.71 -6.92 25.17
N ILE A 169 -2.07 -7.58 24.20
CA ILE A 169 -1.77 -9.02 24.28
C ILE A 169 -0.67 -9.26 25.33
N MET A 170 0.42 -8.51 25.25
CA MET A 170 1.54 -8.59 26.19
C MET A 170 1.10 -8.34 27.64
N PHE A 171 0.14 -7.44 27.86
CA PHE A 171 -0.42 -7.18 29.19
C PHE A 171 -1.24 -8.37 29.73
N ARG A 172 -2.00 -9.06 28.86
CA ARG A 172 -2.91 -10.15 29.26
C ARG A 172 -2.19 -11.49 29.46
N ASN A 173 -1.14 -11.75 28.69
CA ASN A 173 -0.41 -13.01 28.72
C ASN A 173 1.10 -12.76 28.80
N LYS A 174 1.70 -13.09 29.95
CA LYS A 174 3.13 -12.91 30.19
C LYS A 174 4.00 -13.79 29.29
N ASP A 175 3.49 -14.92 28.82
CA ASP A 175 4.21 -15.78 27.88
C ASP A 175 4.42 -15.08 26.52
N CYS A 176 3.62 -14.05 26.20
CA CYS A 176 3.79 -13.23 25.00
C CYS A 176 4.99 -12.26 25.07
N LEU A 177 5.70 -12.20 26.21
CA LEU A 177 6.97 -11.45 26.33
C LEU A 177 8.20 -12.29 25.93
N GLU A 178 8.09 -13.61 25.90
CA GLU A 178 9.20 -14.49 25.48
C GLU A 178 9.64 -14.23 24.03
N PRO A 179 8.75 -14.02 23.03
CA PRO A 179 9.17 -13.62 21.69
C PRO A 179 9.99 -12.32 21.66
N LEU A 180 9.70 -11.35 22.54
CA LEU A 180 10.48 -10.11 22.63
C LEU A 180 11.88 -10.38 23.20
N LEU A 181 12.00 -11.24 24.21
CA LEU A 181 13.29 -11.68 24.73
C LEU A 181 14.10 -12.40 23.67
N ASP A 182 13.50 -13.37 22.98
CA ASP A 182 14.16 -14.15 21.93
C ASP A 182 14.59 -13.25 20.78
N PHE A 183 13.76 -12.28 20.38
CA PHE A 183 14.12 -11.26 19.40
C PHE A 183 15.38 -10.48 19.82
N LEU A 184 15.41 -9.94 21.05
CA LEU A 184 16.54 -9.17 21.56
C LEU A 184 17.82 -10.02 21.69
N ARG A 185 17.71 -11.32 21.95
CA ARG A 185 18.87 -12.25 22.05
C ARG A 185 19.40 -12.72 20.71
N ALA A 186 18.50 -12.90 19.74
CA ALA A 186 18.87 -13.33 18.39
C ALA A 186 19.51 -12.19 17.58
N HIS A 187 19.35 -10.94 18.02
CA HIS A 187 19.76 -9.76 17.29
C HIS A 187 21.28 -9.66 17.12
N LYS A 188 21.73 -9.66 15.87
CA LYS A 188 23.15 -9.64 15.50
C LYS A 188 23.38 -8.77 14.28
N TYR A 189 24.53 -8.10 14.24
CA TYR A 189 24.97 -7.37 13.06
C TYR A 189 26.45 -7.66 12.78
N LYS A 190 26.77 -8.10 11.57
CA LYS A 190 28.13 -8.50 11.15
C LYS A 190 28.84 -9.44 12.14
N GLY A 191 28.09 -10.37 12.73
CA GLY A 191 28.59 -11.33 13.73
C GLY A 191 28.73 -10.77 15.16
N TYR A 192 28.54 -9.47 15.37
CA TYR A 192 28.46 -8.88 16.70
C TYR A 192 27.06 -9.10 17.28
N THR A 193 26.99 -9.57 18.52
CA THR A 193 25.72 -9.66 19.26
C THR A 193 25.33 -8.28 19.73
N LEU A 194 24.05 -7.93 19.55
CA LEU A 194 23.47 -6.67 19.99
C LEU A 194 22.43 -6.95 21.08
N MET A 195 22.11 -5.92 21.86
CA MET A 195 21.09 -5.94 22.90
C MET A 195 21.39 -6.94 24.04
N LEU A 196 21.04 -8.21 23.90
CA LEU A 196 21.15 -9.23 24.96
C LEU A 196 22.05 -10.39 24.53
N ASN A 197 22.88 -10.89 25.44
CA ASN A 197 23.65 -12.13 25.24
C ASN A 197 23.03 -13.35 25.94
N ASP A 198 23.67 -14.50 25.80
CA ASP A 198 23.18 -15.80 26.30
C ASP A 198 23.11 -15.93 27.83
N ARG A 199 23.55 -14.93 28.60
CA ARG A 199 23.40 -14.90 30.07
C ARG A 199 21.95 -14.66 30.51
N ILE A 200 21.12 -14.11 29.62
CA ILE A 200 19.71 -13.82 29.87
C ILE A 200 18.87 -14.80 29.06
N GLN A 201 18.29 -15.81 29.72
CA GLN A 201 17.58 -16.92 29.08
C GLN A 201 16.08 -16.97 29.41
N SER A 202 15.59 -16.04 30.23
CA SER A 202 14.19 -15.98 30.63
C SER A 202 13.80 -14.57 31.03
N VAL A 203 12.50 -14.24 30.93
CA VAL A 203 11.97 -12.93 31.32
C VAL A 203 12.29 -12.56 32.78
N PRO A 204 12.18 -13.46 33.79
CA PRO A 204 12.57 -13.12 35.16
C PRO A 204 14.06 -12.79 35.32
N ARG A 205 14.92 -13.45 34.54
CA ARG A 205 16.36 -13.17 34.52
C ARG A 205 16.63 -11.79 33.91
N LEU A 206 15.92 -11.44 32.85
CA LEU A 206 15.99 -10.13 32.20
C LEU A 206 15.59 -9.02 33.19
N GLN A 207 14.46 -9.17 33.88
CA GLN A 207 14.01 -8.21 34.89
C GLN A 207 15.05 -7.99 36.00
N SER A 208 15.63 -9.08 36.53
CA SER A 208 16.68 -8.97 37.56
C SER A 208 17.96 -8.32 37.04
N ALA A 209 18.34 -8.57 35.78
CA ALA A 209 19.50 -7.96 35.15
C ALA A 209 19.27 -6.45 34.92
N LEU A 210 18.09 -6.06 34.43
CA LEU A 210 17.72 -4.66 34.19
C LEU A 210 17.75 -3.85 35.49
N ALA A 211 17.17 -4.35 36.58
CA ALA A 211 17.19 -3.67 37.88
C ALA A 211 18.62 -3.45 38.42
N LYS A 212 19.54 -4.41 38.17
CA LYS A 212 20.96 -4.26 38.55
C LYS A 212 21.69 -3.25 37.68
N ALA A 213 21.42 -3.25 36.38
CA ALA A 213 22.00 -2.29 35.45
C ALA A 213 21.52 -0.87 35.77
N GLU A 214 20.24 -0.69 36.09
CA GLU A 214 19.66 0.58 36.53
C GLU A 214 20.34 1.15 37.78
N ASP A 215 20.47 0.35 38.85
CA ASP A 215 21.16 0.78 40.09
C ASP A 215 22.64 1.13 39.86
N TYR A 216 23.28 0.49 38.89
CA TYR A 216 24.67 0.80 38.52
C TYR A 216 24.77 2.08 37.68
N LEU A 217 23.97 2.21 36.62
CA LEU A 217 24.00 3.33 35.69
C LEU A 217 23.56 4.65 36.34
N SER A 218 22.60 4.60 37.28
CA SER A 218 22.14 5.77 38.02
C SER A 218 23.23 6.44 38.90
N LYS A 219 24.34 5.75 39.14
CA LYS A 219 25.50 6.28 39.90
C LYS A 219 26.56 6.91 39.00
N LEU A 220 26.47 6.73 37.69
CA LEU A 220 27.42 7.29 36.72
C LEU A 220 27.01 8.70 36.31
N PRO A 221 27.96 9.53 35.82
CA PRO A 221 27.63 10.77 35.12
C PRO A 221 26.71 10.49 33.92
N PRO A 222 25.65 11.28 33.67
CA PRO A 222 24.71 11.05 32.57
C PRO A 222 25.36 11.00 31.18
N ASP A 223 26.44 11.76 31.00
CA ASP A 223 27.23 11.89 29.77
C ASP A 223 28.37 10.86 29.67
N ALA A 224 28.54 9.99 30.66
CA ALA A 224 29.57 8.95 30.62
C ALA A 224 29.38 8.09 29.35
N PRO A 225 30.42 7.93 28.51
CA PRO A 225 30.33 7.19 27.26
C PRO A 225 30.23 5.68 27.52
N PHE A 226 29.49 4.97 26.65
CA PHE A 226 29.25 3.52 26.77
C PHE A 226 30.52 2.69 27.00
N ALA A 227 31.63 3.07 26.36
CA ALA A 227 32.91 2.37 26.48
C ALA A 227 33.45 2.27 27.92
N GLU A 228 33.11 3.21 28.80
CA GLU A 228 33.57 3.21 30.20
C GLU A 228 32.91 2.11 31.05
N PHE A 229 31.68 1.73 30.71
CA PHE A 229 30.89 0.76 31.47
C PHE A 229 30.47 -0.48 30.67
N GLU A 230 30.92 -0.60 29.41
CA GLU A 230 30.65 -1.71 28.50
C GLU A 230 30.94 -3.07 29.15
N TYR A 231 32.12 -3.25 29.75
CA TYR A 231 32.52 -4.52 30.36
C TYR A 231 31.60 -4.94 31.52
N VAL A 232 31.15 -3.97 32.31
CA VAL A 232 30.26 -4.20 33.45
C VAL A 232 28.88 -4.63 32.96
N LEU A 233 28.32 -3.92 31.97
CA LEU A 233 27.03 -4.26 31.36
C LEU A 233 27.05 -5.60 30.64
N GLN A 234 28.13 -5.90 29.91
CA GLN A 234 28.30 -7.19 29.24
C GLN A 234 28.30 -8.36 30.25
N GLY A 235 28.93 -8.16 31.42
CA GLY A 235 28.90 -9.11 32.53
C GLY A 235 27.48 -9.35 33.09
N MET A 236 26.60 -8.36 33.00
CA MET A 236 25.18 -8.45 33.38
C MET A 236 24.29 -9.04 32.28
N GLY A 237 24.79 -9.13 31.05
CA GLY A 237 24.10 -9.72 29.90
C GLY A 237 23.70 -8.73 28.81
N PHE A 238 24.11 -7.46 28.91
CA PHE A 238 23.77 -6.39 27.96
C PHE A 238 24.94 -6.10 27.04
N GLU A 239 24.72 -6.31 25.73
CA GLU A 239 25.69 -5.99 24.68
C GLU A 239 25.48 -4.56 24.17
N LYS A 240 26.14 -4.18 23.06
CA LYS A 240 25.96 -2.87 22.42
C LYS A 240 24.54 -2.71 21.86
N GLY A 241 24.12 -1.45 21.73
CA GLY A 241 22.86 -1.08 21.08
C GLY A 241 21.87 -0.32 21.96
N TRP A 242 22.14 -0.19 23.27
CA TRP A 242 21.24 0.49 24.21
C TRP A 242 21.33 2.02 24.18
N GLY A 243 22.51 2.55 23.83
CA GLY A 243 22.78 3.99 23.83
C GLY A 243 24.28 4.28 23.79
N ASP A 244 24.63 5.51 23.44
CA ASP A 244 26.00 6.02 23.40
C ASP A 244 26.48 6.57 24.76
N THR A 245 25.54 7.01 25.60
CA THR A 245 25.81 7.54 26.96
C THR A 245 25.03 6.79 28.04
N ALA A 246 25.49 6.89 29.29
CA ALA A 246 24.80 6.28 30.45
C ALA A 246 23.32 6.70 30.53
N SER A 247 23.01 7.98 30.30
CA SER A 247 21.64 8.48 30.30
C SER A 247 20.76 7.81 29.24
N ARG A 248 21.28 7.62 28.03
CA ARG A 248 20.50 7.03 26.92
C ARG A 248 20.29 5.53 27.10
N VAL A 249 21.31 4.83 27.60
CA VAL A 249 21.21 3.41 27.97
C VAL A 249 20.15 3.23 29.06
N LEU A 250 20.19 4.07 30.09
CA LEU A 250 19.22 4.03 31.18
C LEU A 250 17.79 4.28 30.69
N GLU A 251 17.59 5.29 29.84
CA GLU A 251 16.28 5.56 29.23
C GLU A 251 15.76 4.35 28.44
N MET A 252 16.59 3.69 27.62
CA MET A 252 16.16 2.51 26.87
C MET A 252 15.85 1.32 27.79
N MET A 253 16.62 1.13 28.87
CA MET A 253 16.35 0.09 29.87
C MET A 253 15.04 0.35 30.63
N HIS A 254 14.72 1.61 30.94
CA HIS A 254 13.44 2.00 31.53
C HIS A 254 12.27 1.68 30.62
N LEU A 255 12.36 1.99 29.31
CA LEU A 255 11.32 1.61 28.35
C LEU A 255 11.06 0.10 28.35
N LEU A 256 12.12 -0.72 28.41
CA LEU A 256 11.96 -2.17 28.46
C LEU A 256 11.37 -2.64 29.80
N LEU A 257 11.79 -2.07 30.93
CA LEU A 257 11.21 -2.37 32.24
C LEU A 257 9.72 -2.05 32.27
N ASP A 258 9.32 -0.90 31.72
CA ASP A 258 7.92 -0.48 31.60
C ASP A 258 7.13 -1.47 30.74
N ILE A 259 7.67 -1.92 29.60
CA ILE A 259 7.04 -2.95 28.76
C ILE A 259 6.88 -4.29 29.51
N LEU A 260 7.87 -4.69 30.31
CA LEU A 260 7.81 -5.94 31.08
C LEU A 260 6.84 -5.86 32.27
N GLN A 261 6.57 -4.66 32.78
CA GLN A 261 5.69 -4.44 33.93
C GLN A 261 4.25 -4.14 33.52
N ALA A 262 4.06 -3.17 32.62
CA ALA A 262 2.77 -2.66 32.16
C ALA A 262 2.88 -2.10 30.73
N PRO A 263 2.87 -2.97 29.70
CA PRO A 263 3.07 -2.51 28.33
C PRO A 263 1.95 -1.60 27.84
N ASP A 264 2.33 -0.44 27.32
CA ASP A 264 1.45 0.49 26.62
C ASP A 264 1.94 0.75 25.18
N PRO A 265 1.06 1.24 24.28
CA PRO A 265 1.38 1.38 22.87
C PRO A 265 2.53 2.34 22.58
N ALA A 266 2.64 3.45 23.33
CA ALA A 266 3.61 4.50 23.06
C ALA A 266 5.02 4.08 23.50
N THR A 267 5.12 3.42 24.66
CA THR A 267 6.38 2.85 25.16
C THR A 267 6.88 1.74 24.24
N LEU A 268 5.98 0.85 23.79
CA LEU A 268 6.32 -0.23 22.86
C LEU A 268 6.84 0.32 21.52
N GLU A 269 6.15 1.30 20.95
CA GLU A 269 6.56 1.98 19.71
C GLU A 269 7.93 2.64 19.85
N THR A 270 8.12 3.38 20.94
CA THR A 270 9.37 4.10 21.22
C THR A 270 10.52 3.12 21.42
N PHE A 271 10.30 2.03 22.15
CA PHE A 271 11.32 1.00 22.37
C PHE A 271 11.71 0.33 21.06
N LEU A 272 10.75 -0.28 20.34
CA LEU A 272 11.00 -0.99 19.09
C LEU A 272 11.63 -0.07 18.03
N GLY A 273 11.17 1.17 17.93
CA GLY A 273 11.72 2.17 16.99
C GLY A 273 13.14 2.63 17.33
N ARG A 274 13.63 2.40 18.56
CA ARG A 274 15.01 2.75 18.99
C ARG A 274 15.98 1.57 18.92
N ILE A 275 15.49 0.34 18.76
CA ILE A 275 16.38 -0.82 18.60
C ILE A 275 17.16 -0.63 17.29
N PRO A 276 18.50 -0.76 17.30
CA PRO A 276 19.30 -0.61 16.09
C PRO A 276 19.12 -1.83 15.19
N MET A 277 18.10 -1.81 14.31
CA MET A 277 17.72 -2.94 13.47
C MET A 277 18.14 -2.79 12.00
N VAL A 278 18.00 -1.57 11.46
CA VAL A 278 18.10 -1.32 10.02
C VAL A 278 19.49 -0.74 9.71
N PHE A 279 20.39 -1.57 9.17
CA PHE A 279 21.72 -1.14 8.73
C PHE A 279 21.86 -1.21 7.21
N ASN A 280 21.43 -2.33 6.63
CA ASN A 280 21.49 -2.62 5.21
C ASN A 280 20.09 -2.52 4.60
N VAL A 281 19.87 -1.50 3.77
CA VAL A 281 18.58 -1.27 3.10
C VAL A 281 18.72 -1.51 1.60
N VAL A 282 17.75 -2.20 1.03
CA VAL A 282 17.65 -2.46 -0.40
C VAL A 282 16.34 -1.87 -0.93
N ILE A 283 16.41 -1.01 -1.94
CA ILE A 283 15.24 -0.34 -2.53
C ILE A 283 15.15 -0.74 -4.01
N LEU A 284 14.06 -1.40 -4.41
CA LEU A 284 13.87 -1.92 -5.77
C LEU A 284 13.07 -0.92 -6.60
N SER A 285 13.58 -0.60 -7.79
CA SER A 285 12.83 0.12 -8.83
C SER A 285 13.46 -0.16 -10.19
N ILE A 286 12.83 -1.07 -10.92
CA ILE A 286 13.50 -1.84 -11.97
C ILE A 286 13.32 -1.17 -13.33
N HIS A 287 12.09 -0.81 -13.67
CA HIS A 287 11.78 -0.17 -14.94
C HIS A 287 12.37 1.25 -15.04
N GLY A 288 12.48 1.72 -16.28
CA GLY A 288 12.89 3.10 -16.57
C GLY A 288 14.39 3.35 -16.71
N TYR A 289 14.76 4.61 -16.94
CA TYR A 289 16.14 5.08 -16.96
C TYR A 289 16.51 5.68 -15.60
N PHE A 290 17.07 4.88 -14.70
CA PHE A 290 17.49 5.40 -13.39
C PHE A 290 18.93 5.90 -13.38
N GLY A 291 19.11 7.18 -13.04
CA GLY A 291 20.40 7.86 -12.91
C GLY A 291 20.26 9.23 -12.25
N GLN A 292 21.36 9.94 -12.00
CA GLN A 292 21.33 11.24 -11.30
C GLN A 292 21.29 12.47 -12.21
N ALA A 293 21.65 12.32 -13.49
CA ALA A 293 21.67 13.39 -14.47
C ALA A 293 21.23 12.88 -15.84
N ASN A 294 20.68 13.76 -16.66
CA ASN A 294 20.22 13.47 -18.03
C ASN A 294 19.14 12.37 -18.13
N VAL A 295 18.39 12.13 -17.04
CA VAL A 295 17.30 11.14 -17.01
C VAL A 295 15.92 11.74 -16.77
N LEU A 296 15.82 12.93 -16.18
CA LEU A 296 14.54 13.58 -15.91
C LEU A 296 13.81 13.88 -17.22
N GLY A 297 12.58 13.39 -17.35
CA GLY A 297 11.78 13.48 -18.57
C GLY A 297 11.91 12.29 -19.52
N LEU A 298 12.86 11.36 -19.29
CA LEU A 298 12.85 10.06 -19.96
C LEU A 298 11.77 9.16 -19.34
N PRO A 299 11.22 8.19 -20.10
CA PRO A 299 10.19 7.30 -19.58
C PRO A 299 10.67 6.55 -18.34
N ASP A 300 9.90 6.72 -17.27
CA ASP A 300 9.99 6.05 -15.98
C ASP A 300 11.34 6.24 -15.23
N THR A 301 11.33 6.81 -14.03
CA THR A 301 12.57 7.09 -13.25
C THR A 301 12.29 7.06 -11.74
N GLY A 302 12.87 6.10 -11.01
CA GLY A 302 12.87 6.01 -9.53
C GLY A 302 13.76 4.85 -9.00
N GLY A 303 14.22 4.90 -7.73
CA GLY A 303 14.80 3.83 -6.86
C GLY A 303 16.27 3.34 -7.01
N GLN A 304 16.78 2.60 -5.99
CA GLN A 304 18.22 2.35 -5.76
C GLN A 304 18.80 1.11 -6.48
N VAL A 305 18.07 -0.01 -6.52
CA VAL A 305 18.39 -1.20 -7.31
C VAL A 305 17.54 -1.16 -8.55
N THR A 306 18.19 -1.05 -9.71
CA THR A 306 17.53 -0.82 -10.99
C THR A 306 18.06 -1.74 -12.06
N ARG A 307 17.49 -1.65 -13.25
CA ARG A 307 17.96 -2.37 -14.42
C ARG A 307 19.22 -1.72 -15.02
N LEU A 308 20.22 -2.54 -15.33
CA LEU A 308 21.34 -2.15 -16.18
C LEU A 308 20.89 -2.15 -17.64
N ILE A 309 21.05 -1.01 -18.31
CA ILE A 309 20.71 -0.83 -19.73
C ILE A 309 22.02 -0.57 -20.49
N PRO A 310 22.59 -1.59 -21.18
CA PRO A 310 23.83 -1.42 -21.94
C PRO A 310 23.77 -0.29 -22.97
N ASP A 311 22.64 -0.17 -23.69
CA ASP A 311 22.44 0.86 -24.71
C ASP A 311 21.76 2.09 -24.08
N ALA A 312 22.47 2.76 -23.16
CA ALA A 312 21.95 3.77 -22.24
C ALA A 312 21.67 5.17 -22.84
N LYS A 313 21.77 5.34 -24.17
CA LYS A 313 21.51 6.62 -24.89
C LYS A 313 22.14 7.87 -24.24
N GLY A 314 23.38 7.76 -23.76
CA GLY A 314 24.12 8.89 -23.15
C GLY A 314 23.86 9.11 -21.66
N THR A 315 23.04 8.28 -21.02
CA THR A 315 22.85 8.25 -19.55
C THR A 315 23.90 7.37 -18.86
N THR A 316 23.92 7.36 -17.52
CA THR A 316 24.77 6.48 -16.71
C THR A 316 24.17 5.09 -16.48
N CYS A 317 23.04 4.75 -17.11
CA CYS A 317 22.31 3.50 -16.85
C CYS A 317 23.06 2.21 -17.28
N ASN A 318 24.18 2.33 -17.99
CA ASN A 318 25.08 1.22 -18.31
C ASN A 318 26.15 0.96 -17.24
N GLN A 319 26.25 1.82 -16.21
CA GLN A 319 27.20 1.67 -15.11
C GLN A 319 26.60 0.79 -14.02
N ARG A 320 27.26 -0.33 -13.71
CA ARG A 320 26.80 -1.28 -12.67
C ARG A 320 26.64 -0.62 -11.31
N MET A 321 27.60 0.21 -10.90
CA MET A 321 27.60 0.89 -9.60
C MET A 321 27.77 2.40 -9.80
N GLU A 322 26.92 3.17 -9.13
CA GLU A 322 26.99 4.65 -9.15
C GLU A 322 26.69 5.18 -7.74
N ARG A 323 27.60 5.97 -7.16
CA ARG A 323 27.39 6.59 -5.85
C ARG A 323 26.38 7.74 -5.95
N VAL A 324 25.43 7.80 -5.02
CA VAL A 324 24.45 8.89 -4.95
C VAL A 324 25.09 10.14 -4.34
N SER A 325 24.99 11.25 -5.05
CA SER A 325 25.52 12.57 -4.69
C SER A 325 24.88 13.06 -3.40
N GLY A 326 25.68 13.68 -2.54
CA GLY A 326 25.22 14.14 -1.22
C GLY A 326 25.05 13.03 -0.17
N THR A 327 25.42 11.78 -0.48
CA THR A 327 25.34 10.65 0.47
C THR A 327 26.70 10.00 0.71
N GLU A 328 26.87 9.40 1.90
CA GLU A 328 28.09 8.65 2.25
C GLU A 328 28.00 7.17 1.88
N HIS A 329 26.84 6.54 2.08
CA HIS A 329 26.67 5.09 1.98
C HIS A 329 25.68 4.63 0.89
N THR A 330 25.04 5.55 0.17
CA THR A 330 24.02 5.20 -0.83
C THR A 330 24.64 5.02 -2.21
N HIS A 331 24.37 3.85 -2.80
CA HIS A 331 24.83 3.48 -4.14
C HIS A 331 23.66 2.92 -4.94
N ILE A 332 23.64 3.25 -6.23
CA ILE A 332 22.78 2.65 -7.24
C ILE A 332 23.47 1.37 -7.73
N LEU A 333 22.77 0.24 -7.60
CA LEU A 333 23.21 -1.05 -8.14
C LEU A 333 22.34 -1.42 -9.35
N ARG A 334 22.97 -1.64 -10.50
CA ARG A 334 22.29 -1.98 -11.74
C ARG A 334 22.56 -3.42 -12.15
N VAL A 335 21.50 -4.20 -12.30
CA VAL A 335 21.57 -5.61 -12.70
C VAL A 335 20.94 -5.77 -14.09
N PRO A 336 21.58 -6.47 -15.05
CA PRO A 336 21.04 -6.60 -16.39
C PRO A 336 19.86 -7.58 -16.43
N PHE A 337 18.90 -7.32 -17.32
CA PHE A 337 17.96 -8.35 -17.72
C PHE A 337 18.66 -9.38 -18.60
N ARG A 338 18.37 -10.67 -18.39
CA ARG A 338 18.90 -11.76 -19.21
C ARG A 338 17.79 -12.73 -19.60
N SER A 339 18.03 -13.40 -20.73
CA SER A 339 17.25 -14.53 -21.22
C SER A 339 18.22 -15.64 -21.67
N GLU A 340 17.70 -16.74 -22.21
CA GLU A 340 18.52 -17.77 -22.86
C GLU A 340 19.41 -17.22 -23.97
N LYS A 341 19.03 -16.10 -24.59
CA LYS A 341 19.78 -15.43 -25.67
C LYS A 341 20.87 -14.46 -25.15
N GLY A 342 21.05 -14.36 -23.83
CA GLY A 342 21.99 -13.45 -23.18
C GLY A 342 21.34 -12.18 -22.63
N ILE A 343 22.15 -11.13 -22.41
CA ILE A 343 21.74 -9.87 -21.80
C ILE A 343 20.90 -9.03 -22.75
N LEU A 344 19.76 -8.53 -22.28
CA LEU A 344 18.90 -7.60 -23.00
C LEU A 344 19.49 -6.18 -22.95
N ARG A 345 19.96 -5.71 -24.11
CA ARG A 345 20.72 -4.46 -24.22
C ARG A 345 19.88 -3.18 -24.30
N GLN A 346 18.73 -3.27 -24.94
CA GLN A 346 17.84 -2.15 -25.24
C GLN A 346 16.85 -1.87 -24.11
N TRP A 347 16.45 -0.61 -23.93
CA TRP A 347 15.33 -0.28 -23.06
C TRP A 347 14.04 -0.95 -23.53
N ILE A 348 13.18 -1.32 -22.58
CA ILE A 348 11.83 -1.82 -22.84
C ILE A 348 10.85 -1.12 -21.91
N SER A 349 9.60 -1.01 -22.34
CA SER A 349 8.52 -0.41 -21.56
C SER A 349 8.32 -1.16 -20.25
N ARG A 350 7.91 -0.46 -19.19
CA ARG A 350 7.51 -1.10 -17.93
C ARG A 350 6.38 -2.13 -18.08
N PHE A 351 5.58 -2.02 -19.14
CA PHE A 351 4.54 -2.99 -19.45
C PHE A 351 5.09 -4.32 -20.02
N ASP A 352 6.34 -4.34 -20.52
CA ASP A 352 6.90 -5.49 -21.25
C ASP A 352 7.96 -6.27 -20.42
N ILE A 353 8.21 -5.87 -19.17
CA ILE A 353 9.33 -6.39 -18.35
C ILE A 353 9.04 -7.74 -17.68
N TRP A 354 7.77 -8.15 -17.58
CA TRP A 354 7.32 -9.28 -16.78
C TRP A 354 8.12 -10.59 -16.98
N PRO A 355 8.47 -10.99 -18.23
CA PRO A 355 9.21 -12.24 -18.46
C PRO A 355 10.63 -12.26 -17.86
N TYR A 356 11.18 -11.11 -17.49
CA TYR A 356 12.55 -10.98 -17.01
C TYR A 356 12.66 -10.92 -15.48
N LEU A 357 11.56 -10.64 -14.76
CA LEU A 357 11.59 -10.25 -13.35
C LEU A 357 12.04 -11.37 -12.41
N GLU A 358 11.65 -12.62 -12.67
CA GLU A 358 12.07 -13.76 -11.84
C GLU A 358 13.59 -14.00 -11.94
N THR A 359 14.10 -13.99 -13.17
CA THR A 359 15.55 -14.15 -13.41
C THR A 359 16.33 -12.97 -12.83
N PHE A 360 15.81 -11.74 -13.01
CA PHE A 360 16.38 -10.54 -12.41
C PHE A 360 16.41 -10.63 -10.88
N ALA A 361 15.36 -11.11 -10.23
CA ALA A 361 15.33 -11.28 -8.77
C ALA A 361 16.42 -12.25 -8.31
N SER A 362 16.63 -13.36 -9.03
CA SER A 362 17.70 -14.30 -8.71
C SER A 362 19.09 -13.68 -8.87
N ASP A 363 19.32 -12.92 -9.93
CA ASP A 363 20.61 -12.27 -10.19
C ASP A 363 20.87 -11.15 -9.17
N ALA A 364 19.87 -10.30 -8.95
CA ALA A 364 19.94 -9.22 -7.98
C ALA A 364 20.21 -9.73 -6.57
N ALA A 365 19.63 -10.87 -6.17
CA ALA A 365 19.93 -11.49 -4.89
C ALA A 365 21.44 -11.73 -4.69
N ASN A 366 22.12 -12.28 -5.70
CA ASN A 366 23.54 -12.58 -5.63
C ASN A 366 24.39 -11.29 -5.57
N GLU A 367 24.05 -10.31 -6.41
CA GLU A 367 24.76 -9.03 -6.47
C GLU A 367 24.59 -8.23 -5.17
N ILE A 368 23.37 -8.17 -4.62
CA ILE A 368 23.06 -7.51 -3.35
C ILE A 368 23.85 -8.15 -2.21
N THR A 369 23.86 -9.48 -2.10
CA THR A 369 24.60 -10.17 -1.04
C THR A 369 26.10 -9.93 -1.15
N ALA A 370 26.65 -9.85 -2.36
CA ALA A 370 28.05 -9.54 -2.58
C ALA A 370 28.41 -8.11 -2.14
N GLU A 371 27.59 -7.11 -2.48
CA GLU A 371 27.83 -5.71 -2.14
C GLU A 371 27.64 -5.43 -0.64
N LEU A 372 26.61 -6.00 -0.02
CA LEU A 372 26.32 -5.81 1.40
C LEU A 372 27.20 -6.67 2.32
N GLN A 373 27.88 -7.68 1.77
CA GLN A 373 28.60 -8.71 2.52
C GLN A 373 27.69 -9.39 3.57
N GLY A 374 26.44 -9.63 3.19
CA GLY A 374 25.40 -10.11 4.08
C GLY A 374 24.01 -10.03 3.46
N ILE A 375 22.99 -10.37 4.24
CA ILE A 375 21.59 -10.16 3.87
C ILE A 375 21.18 -8.71 4.20
N PRO A 376 20.21 -8.13 3.46
CA PRO A 376 19.61 -6.87 3.85
C PRO A 376 18.78 -7.04 5.13
N ASP A 377 18.68 -5.97 5.92
CA ASP A 377 17.79 -5.94 7.09
C ASP A 377 16.38 -5.49 6.68
N PHE A 378 16.27 -4.79 5.54
CA PHE A 378 15.01 -4.22 5.08
C PHE A 378 14.98 -4.07 3.54
N ILE A 379 13.87 -4.48 2.93
CA ILE A 379 13.64 -4.40 1.48
C ILE A 379 12.42 -3.53 1.20
N ILE A 380 12.56 -2.56 0.28
CA ILE A 380 11.47 -1.68 -0.17
C ILE A 380 11.22 -1.90 -1.66
N GLY A 381 10.05 -2.40 -2.02
CA GLY A 381 9.56 -2.44 -3.40
C GLY A 381 8.96 -1.10 -3.82
N ASN A 382 9.18 -0.70 -5.07
CA ASN A 382 8.54 0.46 -5.68
C ASN A 382 7.86 0.05 -6.99
N TYR A 383 6.61 0.47 -7.16
CA TYR A 383 5.76 0.13 -8.31
C TYR A 383 5.55 -1.39 -8.47
N SER A 384 4.72 -1.82 -9.42
CA SER A 384 4.31 -3.22 -9.59
C SER A 384 5.50 -4.19 -9.74
N ASP A 385 6.51 -3.83 -10.53
CA ASP A 385 7.67 -4.66 -10.83
C ASP A 385 8.68 -4.73 -9.68
N GLY A 386 9.01 -3.57 -9.08
CA GLY A 386 9.85 -3.50 -7.90
C GLY A 386 9.19 -4.17 -6.70
N ASN A 387 7.87 -4.06 -6.54
CA ASN A 387 7.10 -4.76 -5.51
C ASN A 387 7.10 -6.28 -5.70
N LEU A 388 6.95 -6.77 -6.94
CA LEU A 388 7.03 -8.20 -7.23
C LEU A 388 8.42 -8.75 -6.91
N VAL A 389 9.48 -8.09 -7.36
CA VAL A 389 10.85 -8.53 -7.10
C VAL A 389 11.21 -8.40 -5.61
N ALA A 390 10.76 -7.35 -4.93
CA ALA A 390 10.90 -7.23 -3.49
C ALA A 390 10.25 -8.41 -2.76
N SER A 391 9.07 -8.87 -3.21
CA SER A 391 8.37 -10.02 -2.64
C SER A 391 9.16 -11.32 -2.83
N LEU A 392 9.74 -11.52 -4.01
CA LEU A 392 10.59 -12.68 -4.30
C LEU A 392 11.88 -12.66 -3.45
N LEU A 393 12.52 -11.50 -3.31
CA LEU A 393 13.74 -11.34 -2.52
C LEU A 393 13.49 -11.50 -1.03
N ALA A 394 12.45 -10.86 -0.49
CA ALA A 394 12.07 -10.93 0.92
C ALA A 394 11.76 -12.37 1.33
N SER A 395 10.96 -13.09 0.53
CA SER A 395 10.66 -14.50 0.78
C SER A 395 11.92 -15.38 0.72
N LYS A 396 12.82 -15.15 -0.24
CA LYS A 396 14.06 -15.92 -0.38
C LYS A 396 15.07 -15.66 0.74
N MET A 397 15.14 -14.42 1.22
CA MET A 397 16.16 -13.99 2.19
C MET A 397 15.65 -13.95 3.63
N GLY A 398 14.34 -14.05 3.86
CA GLY A 398 13.73 -13.95 5.19
C GLY A 398 13.83 -12.54 5.78
N VAL A 399 13.54 -11.52 4.97
CA VAL A 399 13.77 -10.09 5.31
C VAL A 399 12.46 -9.32 5.32
N THR A 400 12.32 -8.36 6.24
CA THR A 400 11.14 -7.50 6.32
C THR A 400 10.94 -6.70 5.03
N GLN A 401 9.72 -6.72 4.52
CA GLN A 401 9.33 -6.12 3.24
C GLN A 401 8.37 -4.95 3.43
N CYS A 402 8.70 -3.83 2.79
CA CYS A 402 7.78 -2.73 2.53
C CYS A 402 7.49 -2.64 1.03
N THR A 403 6.26 -2.26 0.67
CA THR A 403 5.90 -1.93 -0.72
C THR A 403 5.34 -0.52 -0.81
N ILE A 404 5.70 0.18 -1.89
CA ILE A 404 5.19 1.49 -2.26
C ILE A 404 4.68 1.40 -3.69
N ALA A 405 3.37 1.53 -3.89
CA ALA A 405 2.79 1.39 -5.24
C ALA A 405 3.16 2.55 -6.16
N HIS A 406 3.21 3.78 -5.64
CA HIS A 406 3.26 5.05 -6.40
C HIS A 406 2.02 5.31 -7.26
N ALA A 407 1.61 4.33 -8.06
CA ALA A 407 0.37 4.32 -8.82
C ALA A 407 -0.09 2.88 -9.05
N LEU A 408 -1.41 2.66 -9.02
CA LEU A 408 -2.02 1.40 -9.46
C LEU A 408 -2.73 1.64 -10.80
N GLU A 409 -2.27 0.97 -11.85
CA GLU A 409 -2.73 1.26 -13.22
C GLU A 409 -4.22 0.92 -13.42
N LYS A 410 -4.78 0.00 -12.63
CA LYS A 410 -6.21 -0.36 -12.69
C LYS A 410 -7.15 0.85 -12.53
N THR A 411 -6.76 1.84 -11.72
CA THR A 411 -7.55 3.07 -11.56
C THR A 411 -7.26 4.15 -12.60
N LYS A 412 -6.10 4.08 -13.26
CA LYS A 412 -5.70 5.03 -14.31
C LYS A 412 -6.28 4.66 -15.67
N TYR A 413 -6.57 3.38 -15.88
CA TYR A 413 -7.24 2.86 -17.07
C TYR A 413 -8.61 2.32 -16.66
N PRO A 414 -9.68 3.13 -16.74
CA PRO A 414 -11.02 2.70 -16.37
C PRO A 414 -11.44 1.43 -17.10
N ASP A 415 -12.10 0.53 -16.38
CA ASP A 415 -12.58 -0.77 -16.87
C ASP A 415 -11.49 -1.66 -17.49
N SER A 416 -10.21 -1.40 -17.17
CA SER A 416 -9.08 -2.20 -17.66
C SER A 416 -9.04 -3.61 -17.08
N ASP A 417 -9.72 -3.86 -15.96
CA ASP A 417 -9.91 -5.20 -15.41
C ASP A 417 -10.94 -5.98 -16.22
N ILE A 418 -12.17 -5.49 -16.34
CA ILE A 418 -13.24 -6.18 -17.06
C ILE A 418 -12.94 -6.32 -18.56
N TYR A 419 -12.27 -5.34 -19.18
CA TYR A 419 -11.86 -5.37 -20.59
C TYR A 419 -10.38 -5.68 -20.81
N TRP A 420 -9.71 -6.31 -19.84
CA TRP A 420 -8.27 -6.56 -19.87
C TRP A 420 -7.77 -7.18 -21.17
N LYS A 421 -8.51 -8.13 -21.77
CA LYS A 421 -8.16 -8.80 -23.04
C LYS A 421 -7.87 -7.81 -24.18
N LYS A 422 -8.54 -6.65 -24.21
CA LYS A 422 -8.33 -5.60 -25.23
C LYS A 422 -7.04 -4.80 -24.99
N TYR A 423 -6.62 -4.70 -23.74
CA TYR A 423 -5.43 -3.97 -23.33
C TYR A 423 -4.19 -4.87 -23.28
N ASP A 424 -4.36 -6.18 -23.18
CA ASP A 424 -3.28 -7.11 -22.84
C ASP A 424 -2.18 -7.19 -23.89
N GLU A 425 -2.49 -7.02 -25.18
CA GLU A 425 -1.48 -6.98 -26.25
C GLU A 425 -0.49 -5.80 -26.10
N LYS A 426 -0.94 -4.70 -25.48
CA LYS A 426 -0.15 -3.45 -25.38
C LYS A 426 0.37 -3.17 -23.97
N TYR A 427 -0.42 -3.48 -22.96
CA TYR A 427 -0.16 -3.08 -21.58
C TYR A 427 0.09 -4.27 -20.65
N HIS A 428 -0.20 -5.51 -21.08
CA HIS A 428 -0.01 -6.72 -20.30
C HIS A 428 -0.60 -6.63 -18.88
N PHE A 429 -1.82 -6.06 -18.76
CA PHE A 429 -2.47 -5.85 -17.47
C PHE A 429 -2.78 -7.14 -16.72
N SER A 430 -2.93 -8.28 -17.42
CA SER A 430 -3.02 -9.59 -16.76
C SER A 430 -1.82 -9.85 -15.85
N CYS A 431 -0.61 -9.58 -16.33
CA CYS A 431 0.63 -9.73 -15.57
C CYS A 431 0.71 -8.69 -14.45
N GLN A 432 0.42 -7.42 -14.76
CA GLN A 432 0.54 -6.33 -13.80
C GLN A 432 -0.41 -6.49 -12.61
N PHE A 433 -1.70 -6.74 -12.86
CA PHE A 433 -2.68 -6.89 -11.77
C PHE A 433 -2.43 -8.14 -10.93
N THR A 434 -1.87 -9.21 -11.53
CA THR A 434 -1.40 -10.37 -10.78
C THR A 434 -0.23 -9.99 -9.87
N ALA A 435 0.76 -9.26 -10.40
CA ALA A 435 1.93 -8.81 -9.64
C ALA A 435 1.53 -7.88 -8.48
N ASP A 436 0.61 -6.96 -8.71
CA ASP A 436 0.08 -6.04 -7.69
C ASP A 436 -0.58 -6.83 -6.55
N LEU A 437 -1.46 -7.79 -6.87
CA LEU A 437 -2.14 -8.64 -5.87
C LEU A 437 -1.17 -9.49 -5.05
N LEU A 438 -0.18 -10.07 -5.71
CA LEU A 438 0.85 -10.87 -5.04
C LEU A 438 1.63 -9.99 -4.07
N ALA A 439 2.10 -8.83 -4.51
CA ALA A 439 2.97 -8.01 -3.69
C ALA A 439 2.23 -7.31 -2.54
N MET A 440 1.00 -6.82 -2.75
CA MET A 440 0.22 -6.18 -1.67
C MET A 440 -0.11 -7.16 -0.54
N ASN A 441 -0.32 -8.45 -0.85
CA ASN A 441 -0.61 -9.46 0.17
C ASN A 441 0.65 -10.02 0.82
N ASN A 442 1.78 -10.08 0.11
CA ASN A 442 3.07 -10.56 0.63
C ASN A 442 3.76 -9.53 1.54
N ALA A 443 3.57 -8.23 1.31
CA ALA A 443 4.21 -7.18 2.10
C ALA A 443 3.88 -7.28 3.61
N ASP A 444 4.90 -7.10 4.45
CA ASP A 444 4.74 -6.94 5.90
C ASP A 444 4.02 -5.62 6.23
N PHE A 445 4.35 -4.55 5.48
CA PHE A 445 3.63 -3.28 5.52
C PHE A 445 3.66 -2.53 4.20
N ILE A 446 2.67 -1.67 4.00
CA ILE A 446 2.48 -0.86 2.81
C ILE A 446 2.56 0.61 3.20
N ILE A 447 3.43 1.36 2.53
CA ILE A 447 3.46 2.82 2.66
C ILE A 447 2.68 3.44 1.51
N THR A 448 1.80 4.38 1.84
CA THR A 448 1.11 5.24 0.87
C THR A 448 1.41 6.71 1.15
N SER A 449 1.34 7.54 0.11
CA SER A 449 1.57 8.99 0.27
C SER A 449 0.37 9.70 0.87
N THR A 450 -0.84 9.17 0.64
CA THR A 450 -2.11 9.79 1.03
C THR A 450 -3.14 8.76 1.50
N TYR A 451 -4.14 9.24 2.25
CA TYR A 451 -5.35 8.46 2.56
C TYR A 451 -6.13 8.09 1.30
N GLN A 452 -6.18 9.01 0.32
CA GLN A 452 -6.92 8.82 -0.93
C GLN A 452 -6.37 7.64 -1.75
N GLU A 453 -5.06 7.40 -1.70
CA GLU A 453 -4.44 6.24 -2.32
C GLU A 453 -5.00 4.92 -1.77
N ILE A 454 -5.31 4.84 -0.47
CA ILE A 454 -5.86 3.63 0.15
C ILE A 454 -7.36 3.54 -0.09
N ALA A 455 -8.12 4.51 0.43
CA ALA A 455 -9.58 4.44 0.56
C ALA A 455 -10.29 5.66 -0.04
N GLY A 456 -9.62 6.41 -0.91
CA GLY A 456 -10.26 7.44 -1.72
C GLY A 456 -10.82 8.59 -0.89
N THR A 457 -11.98 9.08 -1.33
CA THR A 457 -12.78 10.07 -0.60
C THR A 457 -14.07 9.43 -0.11
N LYS A 458 -15.01 10.24 0.40
CA LYS A 458 -16.36 9.77 0.68
C LYS A 458 -17.05 9.29 -0.61
N ASP A 459 -16.86 10.02 -1.71
CA ASP A 459 -17.63 9.83 -2.93
C ASP A 459 -16.88 9.00 -3.99
N THR A 460 -15.54 8.98 -3.92
CA THR A 460 -14.68 8.25 -4.86
C THR A 460 -13.89 7.13 -4.19
N VAL A 461 -13.73 6.02 -4.89
CA VAL A 461 -13.00 4.82 -4.43
C VAL A 461 -11.50 5.06 -4.42
N GLY A 462 -10.80 4.48 -3.44
CA GLY A 462 -9.33 4.52 -3.37
C GLY A 462 -8.63 3.62 -4.39
N GLN A 463 -7.33 3.83 -4.60
CA GLN A 463 -6.57 3.00 -5.52
C GLN A 463 -6.49 1.55 -5.03
N TYR A 464 -6.05 1.33 -3.79
CA TYR A 464 -6.04 -0.01 -3.18
C TYR A 464 -7.45 -0.56 -2.99
N GLU A 465 -8.41 0.25 -2.54
CA GLU A 465 -9.80 -0.17 -2.38
C GLU A 465 -10.41 -0.72 -3.67
N SER A 466 -10.03 -0.17 -4.83
CA SER A 466 -10.51 -0.71 -6.12
C SER A 466 -10.02 -2.13 -6.41
N HIS A 467 -9.00 -2.62 -5.68
CA HIS A 467 -8.48 -4.00 -5.76
C HIS A 467 -9.12 -4.93 -4.70
N SER A 468 -10.02 -4.43 -3.84
CA SER A 468 -10.72 -5.26 -2.87
C SER A 468 -11.56 -6.34 -3.55
N ALA A 469 -12.29 -5.98 -4.62
CA ALA A 469 -13.07 -6.93 -5.42
C ALA A 469 -13.09 -6.53 -6.89
N PHE A 470 -12.66 -7.41 -7.79
CA PHE A 470 -12.70 -7.21 -9.23
C PHE A 470 -12.56 -8.53 -9.99
N THR A 471 -12.71 -8.51 -11.31
CA THR A 471 -12.60 -9.71 -12.14
C THR A 471 -11.87 -9.44 -13.44
N LEU A 472 -11.09 -10.42 -13.89
CA LEU A 472 -10.49 -10.47 -15.22
C LEU A 472 -11.21 -11.59 -15.99
N PRO A 473 -12.31 -11.29 -16.73
CA PRO A 473 -13.15 -12.32 -17.34
C PRO A 473 -12.34 -13.30 -18.18
N GLY A 474 -12.51 -14.60 -17.93
CA GLY A 474 -11.76 -15.67 -18.58
C GLY A 474 -10.36 -15.97 -18.01
N LEU A 475 -9.92 -15.28 -16.95
CA LEU A 475 -8.65 -15.55 -16.26
C LEU A 475 -8.88 -15.95 -14.79
N TYR A 476 -9.23 -15.00 -13.92
CA TYR A 476 -9.57 -15.25 -12.52
C TYR A 476 -10.49 -14.15 -11.97
N ARG A 477 -11.13 -14.43 -10.84
CA ARG A 477 -11.97 -13.50 -10.08
C ARG A 477 -11.32 -13.20 -8.72
N VAL A 478 -11.38 -11.96 -8.27
CA VAL A 478 -10.83 -11.51 -6.99
C VAL A 478 -12.01 -11.13 -6.09
N VAL A 479 -12.32 -11.98 -5.12
CA VAL A 479 -13.45 -11.79 -4.21
C VAL A 479 -13.04 -10.90 -3.04
N HIS A 480 -11.87 -11.17 -2.47
CA HIS A 480 -11.24 -10.31 -1.46
C HIS A 480 -9.74 -10.20 -1.75
N GLY A 481 -9.36 -9.20 -2.54
CA GLY A 481 -7.98 -8.97 -2.95
C GLY A 481 -7.13 -8.23 -1.91
N ILE A 482 -7.72 -7.21 -1.28
CA ILE A 482 -7.10 -6.42 -0.21
C ILE A 482 -8.17 -5.77 0.66
N ASP A 483 -7.89 -5.61 1.95
CA ASP A 483 -8.76 -4.90 2.88
C ASP A 483 -8.14 -3.55 3.24
N VAL A 484 -8.85 -2.45 2.99
CA VAL A 484 -8.37 -1.10 3.33
C VAL A 484 -8.20 -0.88 4.83
N PHE A 485 -8.80 -1.74 5.66
CA PHE A 485 -8.64 -1.74 7.10
C PHE A 485 -7.42 -2.55 7.56
N ASP A 486 -6.68 -3.21 6.67
CA ASP A 486 -5.51 -4.00 7.07
C ASP A 486 -4.49 -3.14 7.84
N PRO A 487 -4.05 -3.56 9.04
CA PRO A 487 -3.07 -2.83 9.84
C PRO A 487 -1.68 -2.72 9.18
N LYS A 488 -1.46 -3.35 8.02
CA LYS A 488 -0.25 -3.18 7.23
C LYS A 488 -0.19 -1.82 6.51
N PHE A 489 -1.32 -1.13 6.31
CA PHE A 489 -1.34 0.18 5.67
C PHE A 489 -0.88 1.32 6.60
N ASN A 490 0.10 2.10 6.14
CA ASN A 490 0.63 3.25 6.84
C ASN A 490 0.81 4.44 5.89
N ILE A 491 0.27 5.61 6.25
CA ILE A 491 0.43 6.83 5.47
C ILE A 491 1.71 7.55 5.92
N VAL A 492 2.68 7.65 5.03
CA VAL A 492 3.91 8.44 5.23
C VAL A 492 4.04 9.37 4.04
N SER A 493 3.61 10.62 4.22
CA SER A 493 3.59 11.59 3.13
C SER A 493 5.00 12.03 2.76
N PRO A 494 5.36 12.00 1.46
CA PRO A 494 6.67 12.46 1.00
C PRO A 494 6.79 13.99 1.10
N GLY A 495 8.02 14.48 0.92
CA GLY A 495 8.32 15.90 0.84
C GLY A 495 9.15 16.24 -0.39
N ALA A 496 9.43 17.53 -0.56
CA ALA A 496 10.36 18.02 -1.55
C ALA A 496 11.69 18.44 -0.87
N ASP A 497 12.79 18.35 -1.61
CA ASP A 497 14.09 18.84 -1.12
C ASP A 497 14.04 20.36 -0.91
N MET A 498 14.15 20.80 0.35
CA MET A 498 14.06 22.21 0.74
C MET A 498 15.29 23.04 0.32
N SER A 499 16.37 22.40 -0.13
CA SER A 499 17.50 23.09 -0.75
C SER A 499 17.22 23.48 -2.21
N ILE A 500 16.33 22.73 -2.88
CA ILE A 500 15.94 22.95 -4.28
C ILE A 500 14.64 23.76 -4.35
N TYR A 501 13.63 23.38 -3.57
CA TYR A 501 12.31 24.02 -3.54
C TYR A 501 12.15 24.84 -2.27
N PHE A 502 12.17 26.16 -2.42
CA PHE A 502 12.03 27.11 -1.31
C PHE A 502 11.14 28.31 -1.71
N PRO A 503 10.58 29.05 -0.74
CA PRO A 503 9.72 30.19 -1.02
C PRO A 503 10.39 31.23 -1.93
N TYR A 504 9.66 31.66 -2.96
CA TYR A 504 10.16 32.60 -3.97
C TYR A 504 10.60 33.96 -3.39
N SER A 505 10.13 34.29 -2.18
CA SER A 505 10.42 35.50 -1.41
C SER A 505 11.81 35.52 -0.78
N GLU A 506 12.49 34.37 -0.64
CA GLU A 506 13.85 34.27 -0.09
C GLU A 506 14.91 34.70 -1.11
N LYS A 507 15.00 36.02 -1.35
CA LYS A 507 15.86 36.62 -2.40
C LYS A 507 17.32 36.17 -2.33
N SER A 508 17.88 35.95 -1.14
CA SER A 508 19.27 35.52 -0.94
C SER A 508 19.57 34.11 -1.46
N LYS A 509 18.57 33.23 -1.54
CA LYS A 509 18.71 31.86 -2.05
C LYS A 509 18.45 31.74 -3.56
N ARG A 510 17.95 32.80 -4.20
CA ARG A 510 17.58 32.77 -5.62
C ARG A 510 18.81 32.56 -6.51
N LEU A 511 18.75 31.60 -7.41
CA LEU A 511 19.80 31.29 -8.38
C LEU A 511 19.75 32.27 -9.58
N THR A 512 20.07 33.54 -9.33
CA THR A 512 19.96 34.62 -10.34
C THR A 512 20.87 34.41 -11.56
N ALA A 513 21.93 33.63 -11.42
CA ALA A 513 22.82 33.25 -12.52
C ALA A 513 22.09 32.48 -13.64
N LEU A 514 20.98 31.80 -13.33
CA LEU A 514 20.19 31.04 -14.31
C LEU A 514 19.12 31.89 -15.02
N HIS A 515 18.91 33.14 -14.60
CA HIS A 515 17.83 33.97 -15.14
C HIS A 515 17.95 34.17 -16.66
N GLY A 516 19.16 34.39 -17.20
CA GLY A 516 19.34 34.55 -18.64
C GLY A 516 18.92 33.30 -19.44
N SER A 517 19.27 32.10 -18.95
CA SER A 517 18.85 30.85 -19.57
C SER A 517 17.34 30.62 -19.46
N ILE A 518 16.75 30.95 -18.32
CA ILE A 518 15.30 30.83 -18.09
C ILE A 518 14.51 31.84 -18.95
N GLU A 519 14.98 33.08 -19.06
CA GLU A 519 14.38 34.10 -19.92
C GLU A 519 14.40 33.68 -21.38
N LYS A 520 15.53 33.12 -21.85
CA LYS A 520 15.60 32.53 -23.20
C LYS A 520 14.56 31.41 -23.35
N LEU A 521 14.51 30.47 -22.41
CA LEU A 521 13.58 29.33 -22.48
C LEU A 521 12.10 29.76 -22.49
N LEU A 522 11.74 30.85 -21.80
CA LEU A 522 10.36 31.30 -21.67
C LEU A 522 9.91 32.33 -22.72
N TYR A 523 10.83 33.15 -23.24
CA TYR A 523 10.51 34.34 -24.03
C TYR A 523 11.19 34.41 -25.40
N ASP A 524 12.05 33.46 -25.76
CA ASP A 524 12.66 33.39 -27.09
C ASP A 524 11.56 33.10 -28.15
N PRO A 525 11.39 33.95 -29.17
CA PRO A 525 10.37 33.75 -30.20
C PRO A 525 10.69 32.61 -31.18
N GLU A 526 11.93 32.09 -31.18
CA GLU A 526 12.30 30.98 -32.05
C GLU A 526 11.81 29.65 -31.48
N GLN A 527 11.00 28.92 -32.25
CA GLN A 527 10.57 27.57 -31.92
C GLN A 527 11.63 26.55 -32.36
N ASN A 528 11.98 25.63 -31.45
CA ASN A 528 12.91 24.53 -31.72
C ASN A 528 12.51 23.28 -30.93
N ASP A 529 13.33 22.22 -31.00
CA ASP A 529 13.07 20.95 -30.31
C ASP A 529 13.14 21.05 -28.76
N GLU A 530 13.68 22.14 -28.20
CA GLU A 530 13.78 22.40 -26.75
C GLU A 530 12.62 23.26 -26.21
N HIS A 531 12.10 24.20 -27.01
CA HIS A 531 10.96 25.05 -26.66
C HIS A 531 10.09 25.39 -27.90
N MET A 532 8.80 25.08 -27.81
CA MET A 532 7.77 25.37 -28.83
C MET A 532 6.93 26.59 -28.49
#